data_AF-A0AAW1H5H2-F1
#
_entry.id   AF-A0AAW1H5H2-F1
#
_cell.length_a   1.000
_cell.length_b   1.000
_cell.length_c   1.000
_cell.angle_alpha   90.00
_cell.angle_beta   90.00
_cell.angle_gamma   90.00
#
_symmetry.space_group_name_H-M   'P 1'
#
loop_
_entity.id
_entity.type
_entity.pdbx_description
1 polymer ?
#
loop_
_entity_poly.entity_id
_entity_poly.type
_entity_poly.pdbx_seq_one_letter_code
_entity_poly.pdbx_strand_id
1 'polypeptide(L)'
;MVSLPNAANRERILRVILAKEDLAADVDLPVVANMTDGYSGSDLKNLCVTAVYCPIREILEKEKKEKALAVAENRSPVIYNGDDVRSLNMSDFKYAQEQMVV
;
A
#
# COMPACT_ATOMS: atom_id res chain seq x y z
N MET A 1 17.90 -20.84 -14.67
CA MET A 1 17.02 -20.71 -13.49
C MET A 1 17.57 -19.54 -12.68
N VAL A 2 16.75 -18.51 -12.44
CA VAL A 2 17.16 -17.36 -11.61
C VAL A 2 16.84 -17.70 -10.17
N SER A 3 17.82 -17.59 -9.27
CA SER A 3 17.63 -17.80 -7.84
C SER A 3 16.77 -16.70 -7.24
N LEU A 4 16.00 -17.03 -6.20
CA LEU A 4 15.25 -16.03 -5.43
C LEU A 4 16.21 -14.99 -4.81
N PRO A 5 15.80 -13.72 -4.74
CA PRO A 5 16.61 -12.67 -4.15
C PRO A 5 16.77 -12.89 -2.64
N ASN A 6 18.00 -12.66 -2.14
CA ASN A 6 18.26 -12.53 -0.71
C ASN A 6 17.65 -11.23 -0.15
N ALA A 7 17.61 -11.09 1.18
CA ALA A 7 17.00 -9.93 1.85
C ALA A 7 17.51 -8.58 1.32
N ALA A 8 18.83 -8.42 1.15
CA ALA A 8 19.42 -7.17 0.63
C ALA A 8 18.97 -6.86 -0.81
N ASN A 9 18.81 -7.88 -1.67
CA ASN A 9 18.30 -7.69 -3.01
C ASN A 9 16.80 -7.39 -3.01
N ARG A 10 16.01 -8.00 -2.12
CA ARG A 10 14.58 -7.68 -1.95
C ARG A 10 14.40 -6.22 -1.53
N GLU A 11 15.20 -5.73 -0.60
CA GLU A 11 15.19 -4.32 -0.20
C GLU A 11 15.46 -3.38 -1.38
N ARG A 12 16.47 -3.69 -2.22
CA ARG A 12 16.75 -2.91 -3.44
C ARG A 12 15.58 -2.93 -4.42
N ILE A 13 14.95 -4.09 -4.62
CA ILE A 13 13.78 -4.23 -5.49
C ILE A 13 12.62 -3.39 -4.95
N LEU A 14 12.33 -3.47 -3.64
CA LEU A 14 11.31 -2.65 -2.98
C LEU A 14 11.57 -1.16 -3.16
N ARG A 15 12.83 -0.70 -2.97
CA ARG A 15 13.22 0.70 -3.22
C ARG A 15 12.94 1.15 -4.65
N VAL A 16 13.18 0.28 -5.64
CA VAL A 16 12.92 0.59 -7.05
C VAL A 16 11.42 0.65 -7.33
N ILE A 17 10.64 -0.31 -6.82
CA ILE A 17 9.19 -0.36 -7.01
C ILE A 17 8.52 0.87 -6.38
N LEU A 18 8.94 1.23 -5.17
CA LEU A 18 8.34 2.30 -4.36
C LEU A 18 8.97 3.68 -4.61
N ALA A 19 9.87 3.82 -5.60
CA ALA A 19 10.64 5.04 -5.82
C ALA A 19 9.79 6.31 -6.09
N LYS A 20 8.53 6.13 -6.49
CA LYS A 20 7.58 7.21 -6.80
C LYS A 20 6.40 7.27 -5.84
N GLU A 21 6.35 6.37 -4.87
CA GLU A 21 5.25 6.30 -3.90
C GLU A 21 5.53 7.25 -2.74
N ASP A 22 4.47 7.81 -2.17
CA ASP A 22 4.56 8.61 -0.95
C ASP A 22 4.59 7.67 0.27
N LEU A 23 5.74 7.57 0.92
CA LEU A 23 5.97 6.68 2.06
C LEU A 23 5.91 7.47 3.36
N ALA A 24 5.12 6.97 4.31
CA ALA A 24 5.11 7.49 5.67
C ALA A 24 6.43 7.22 6.39
N ALA A 25 6.72 8.03 7.41
CA ALA A 25 7.99 7.97 8.15
C ALA A 25 8.22 6.65 8.91
N ASP A 26 7.17 5.85 9.11
CA ASP A 26 7.26 4.55 9.78
C ASP A 26 7.70 3.41 8.84
N VAL A 27 7.77 3.64 7.52
CA VAL A 27 8.14 2.62 6.53
C VAL A 27 9.61 2.24 6.61
N ASP A 28 9.87 1.01 7.05
CA ASP A 28 11.20 0.39 7.11
C ASP A 28 11.32 -0.72 6.05
N LEU A 29 11.93 -0.39 4.91
CA LEU A 29 12.12 -1.34 3.80
C LEU A 29 13.01 -2.55 4.14
N PRO A 30 14.10 -2.42 4.93
CA PRO A 30 14.77 -3.58 5.50
C PRO A 30 13.85 -4.54 6.25
N VAL A 31 12.92 -4.02 7.07
CA VAL A 31 11.92 -4.85 7.77
C VAL A 31 10.96 -5.51 6.79
N VAL A 32 10.47 -4.78 5.78
CA VAL A 32 9.61 -5.36 4.72
C VAL A 32 10.36 -6.47 3.95
N ALA A 33 11.63 -6.25 3.60
CA ALA A 33 12.44 -7.25 2.91
C ALA A 33 12.66 -8.54 3.74
N ASN A 34 12.73 -8.41 5.06
CA ASN A 34 12.89 -9.56 5.97
C ASN A 34 11.59 -10.36 6.13
N MET A 35 10.42 -9.73 6.11
CA MET A 35 9.13 -10.45 6.19
C MET A 35 8.70 -11.13 4.89
N THR A 36 9.35 -10.82 3.77
CA THR A 36 9.06 -11.37 2.43
C THR A 36 10.08 -12.43 2.01
N ASP A 37 10.47 -13.32 2.92
CA ASP A 37 11.40 -14.39 2.55
C ASP A 37 10.76 -15.36 1.55
N GLY A 38 11.56 -15.80 0.58
CA GLY A 38 11.07 -16.62 -0.52
C GLY A 38 10.35 -15.85 -1.65
N TYR A 39 10.15 -14.55 -1.53
CA TYR A 39 9.46 -13.76 -2.56
C TYR A 39 10.35 -13.53 -3.78
N SER A 40 9.80 -13.73 -4.98
CA SER A 40 10.40 -13.28 -6.24
C SER A 40 10.18 -11.78 -6.47
N GLY A 41 10.82 -11.21 -7.50
CA GLY A 41 10.57 -9.81 -7.87
C GLY A 41 9.11 -9.51 -8.22
N SER A 42 8.39 -10.48 -8.79
CA SER A 42 6.96 -10.36 -9.09
C SER A 42 6.11 -10.39 -7.83
N ASP A 43 6.46 -11.23 -6.85
CA ASP A 43 5.75 -11.29 -5.57
C ASP A 43 5.92 -9.98 -4.79
N LEU A 44 7.14 -9.42 -4.76
CA LEU A 44 7.39 -8.10 -4.16
C LEU A 44 6.60 -6.99 -4.84
N LYS A 45 6.47 -7.04 -6.17
CA LYS A 45 5.63 -6.08 -6.91
C LYS A 45 4.16 -6.21 -6.51
N ASN A 46 3.65 -7.44 -6.45
CA ASN A 46 2.27 -7.69 -6.06
C ASN A 46 2.01 -7.24 -4.61
N LEU A 47 2.96 -7.47 -3.69
CA LEU A 47 2.88 -6.97 -2.31
C LEU A 47 2.73 -5.45 -2.29
N CYS A 48 3.59 -4.73 -3.01
CA CYS A 48 3.54 -3.26 -3.07
C CYS A 48 2.22 -2.76 -3.65
N VAL A 49 1.72 -3.39 -4.72
CA VAL A 49 0.42 -3.04 -5.33
C VAL A 49 -0.72 -3.23 -4.33
N THR A 50 -0.75 -4.36 -3.62
CA THR A 50 -1.76 -4.62 -2.60
C THR A 50 -1.68 -3.60 -1.45
N ALA A 51 -0.47 -3.25 -1.03
CA ALA A 51 -0.26 -2.24 0.02
C ALA A 51 -0.76 -0.86 -0.42
N VAL A 52 -0.39 -0.39 -1.63
CA VAL A 52 -0.84 0.89 -2.21
C VAL A 52 -2.37 0.97 -2.36
N TYR A 53 -3.04 -0.17 -2.57
CA TYR A 53 -4.49 -0.17 -2.69
C TYR A 53 -5.22 0.10 -1.37
N CYS A 54 -4.56 -0.07 -0.21
CA CYS A 54 -5.16 0.16 1.09
C CYS A 54 -5.60 1.63 1.31
N PRO A 55 -4.71 2.64 1.18
CA PRO A 55 -5.11 4.04 1.32
C PRO A 55 -6.10 4.49 0.23
N ILE A 56 -6.02 3.94 -0.99
CA ILE A 56 -6.99 4.20 -2.06
C ILE A 56 -8.38 3.67 -1.68
N ARG A 57 -8.47 2.46 -1.15
CA ARG A 57 -9.73 1.90 -0.69
C ARG A 57 -10.34 2.73 0.45
N GLU A 58 -9.53 3.22 1.37
CA GLU A 58 -9.99 4.07 2.47
C GLU A 58 -10.62 5.39 1.98
N ILE A 59 -10.01 6.05 0.98
CA ILE A 59 -10.56 7.30 0.45
C ILE A 59 -11.89 7.06 -0.29
N LEU A 60 -12.00 5.97 -1.05
CA LEU A 60 -13.24 5.60 -1.75
C LEU A 60 -14.38 5.29 -0.76
N GLU A 61 -14.09 4.61 0.35
CA GLU A 61 -15.07 4.34 1.39
C GLU A 61 -15.47 5.62 2.15
N LYS A 62 -14.53 6.55 2.38
CA LYS A 62 -14.84 7.87 2.94
C LYS A 62 -15.74 8.68 2.01
N GLU A 63 -15.45 8.70 0.71
CA GLU A 63 -16.26 9.38 -0.30
C GLU A 63 -17.68 8.82 -0.33
N LYS A 64 -17.83 7.50 -0.30
CA LYS A 64 -19.15 6.84 -0.28
C LYS A 64 -19.95 7.22 0.98
N LYS A 65 -19.32 7.22 2.15
CA LYS A 65 -19.97 7.62 3.42
C LYS A 65 -20.35 9.11 3.40
N GLU A 66 -19.46 9.96 2.94
CA GLU A 66 -19.69 11.41 2.82
C GLU A 66 -20.85 11.72 1.87
N LYS A 67 -20.95 11.04 0.73
CA LYS A 67 -22.10 11.15 -0.18
C LYS A 67 -23.41 10.78 0.50
N ALA A 68 -23.43 9.70 1.29
CA ALA A 68 -24.62 9.29 2.04
C ALA A 68 -25.02 10.32 3.11
N LEU A 69 -24.04 10.89 3.83
CA LEU A 69 -24.25 11.93 4.83
C LEU A 69 -24.76 13.24 4.22
N ALA A 70 -24.15 13.68 3.12
CA ALA A 70 -24.54 14.91 2.42
C ALA A 70 -26.00 14.85 1.91
N VAL A 71 -26.42 13.68 1.42
CA VAL A 71 -27.83 13.43 1.05
C VAL A 71 -28.76 13.52 2.27
N ALA A 72 -28.37 12.93 3.40
CA ALA A 72 -29.16 12.98 4.63
C ALA A 72 -29.28 14.40 5.21
N GLU A 73 -28.23 15.21 5.07
CA GLU A 73 -28.14 16.58 5.59
C GLU A 73 -28.61 17.66 4.59
N ASN A 74 -29.05 17.28 3.38
CA ASN A 74 -29.38 18.20 2.28
C ASN A 74 -28.26 19.24 2.01
N ARG A 75 -27.01 18.80 2.03
CA ARG A 75 -25.85 19.64 1.67
C ARG A 75 -25.08 19.05 0.48
N SER A 76 -24.17 19.84 -0.08
CA SER A 76 -23.24 19.35 -1.08
C SER A 76 -22.21 18.39 -0.46
N PRO A 77 -21.86 17.28 -1.14
CA PRO A 77 -20.83 16.36 -0.65
C PRO A 77 -19.44 16.96 -0.77
N VAL A 78 -18.55 16.63 0.17
CA VAL A 78 -17.12 16.91 0.01
C VAL A 78 -16.57 16.07 -1.14
N ILE A 79 -15.77 16.72 -2.00
CA ILE A 79 -15.07 16.08 -3.12
C ILE A 79 -13.65 15.74 -2.64
N TYR A 80 -13.29 14.47 -2.72
CA TYR A 80 -11.93 14.00 -2.46
C TYR A 80 -11.15 13.90 -3.78
N ASN A 81 -9.87 14.23 -3.75
CA ASN A 81 -8.94 14.18 -4.87
C ASN A 81 -7.79 13.20 -4.58
N GLY A 82 -6.88 13.04 -5.55
CA GLY A 82 -5.70 12.19 -5.38
C GLY A 82 -4.80 12.61 -4.22
N ASP A 83 -4.74 13.92 -3.91
CA ASP A 83 -3.93 14.46 -2.81
C ASP A 83 -4.51 14.13 -1.42
N ASP A 84 -5.76 13.66 -1.33
CA ASP A 84 -6.39 13.23 -0.07
C ASP A 84 -6.07 11.77 0.27
N VAL A 85 -5.38 11.06 -0.62
CA VAL A 85 -4.86 9.71 -0.36
C VAL A 85 -3.70 9.84 0.62
N ARG A 86 -3.84 9.23 1.80
CA ARG A 86 -2.75 9.22 2.79
C ARG A 86 -1.51 8.47 2.27
N SER A 87 -0.35 8.83 2.78
CA SER A 87 0.91 8.12 2.53
C SER A 87 0.81 6.63 2.90
N LEU A 88 1.57 5.81 2.18
CA LEU A 88 1.71 4.37 2.40
C LEU A 88 2.53 4.12 3.66
N ASN A 89 2.01 3.34 4.61
CA ASN A 89 2.64 3.12 5.92
C ASN A 89 2.92 1.63 6.19
N MET A 90 3.55 1.31 7.32
CA MET A 90 3.90 -0.09 7.63
C MET A 90 2.69 -1.01 7.81
N SER A 91 1.54 -0.48 8.23
CA SER A 91 0.33 -1.30 8.40
C SER A 91 -0.20 -1.80 7.07
N ASP A 92 -0.05 -1.02 5.99
CA ASP A 92 -0.45 -1.43 4.63
C ASP A 92 0.39 -2.59 4.12
N PHE A 93 1.71 -2.57 4.36
CA PHE A 93 2.60 -3.67 3.99
C PHE A 93 2.31 -4.94 4.79
N LYS A 94 2.04 -4.82 6.09
CA LYS A 94 1.67 -5.96 6.94
C LYS A 94 0.34 -6.57 6.48
N TYR A 95 -0.67 -5.74 6.26
CA TYR A 95 -1.95 -6.18 5.72
C TYR A 95 -1.76 -6.89 4.37
N ALA A 96 -1.00 -6.29 3.45
CA ALA A 96 -0.73 -6.89 2.15
C ALA A 96 -0.04 -8.25 2.25
N GLN A 97 0.94 -8.39 3.15
CA GLN A 97 1.65 -9.64 3.37
C GLN A 97 0.71 -10.73 3.93
N GLU A 98 -0.16 -10.39 4.90
CA GLU A 98 -1.16 -11.31 5.45
C GLU A 98 -2.15 -11.81 4.38
N GLN A 99 -2.55 -10.95 3.43
CA GLN A 99 -3.46 -11.34 2.34
C GLN A 99 -2.81 -12.27 1.30
N MET A 100 -1.49 -12.37 1.26
CA MET A 100 -0.74 -13.18 0.29
C MET A 100 -0.30 -14.54 0.83
N VAL A 101 -0.42 -14.76 2.14
CA VAL A 101 -0.16 -16.06 2.76
C VAL A 101 -1.40 -16.94 2.54
N VAL A 102 -1.32 -17.84 1.55
CA VAL A 102 -2.30 -18.92 1.29
C VAL A 102 -1.66 -20.26 1.61
#